data_AF-A0A7D8V446-F1
#
_entry.id   AF-A0A7D8V446-F1
#
_cell.length_a   1.000
_cell.length_b   1.000
_cell.length_c   1.000
_cell.angle_alpha   90.00
_cell.angle_beta   90.00
_cell.angle_gamma   90.00
#
_symmetry.space_group_name_H-M   'P 1'
#
loop_
_entity.id
_entity.type
_entity.pdbx_description
1 polymer ?
#
loop_
_entity_poly.entity_id
_entity_poly.type
_entity_poly.pdbx_seq_one_letter_code
_entity_poly.pdbx_strand_id
1 'polypeptide(L)'
;MPVLQMHPKATSSAAKTAGKPQHKFYVDYSVPANDNVFDPAAFEKFLHDRIKVEGKAGQLGDAIQLTKEGLVLTSQIPFSKRYLKYLTKKHLKKNSFENFLRVVATSKDTYSLRYFKVDQDEADDEE
;
A
#
# COMPACT_ATOMS: atom_id res chain seq x y z
N MET A 1 -27.38 23.70 -53.87
CA MET A 1 -26.63 22.53 -53.39
C MET A 1 -26.04 22.88 -52.04
N PRO A 2 -26.54 22.35 -50.90
CA PRO A 2 -25.99 22.64 -49.59
C PRO A 2 -24.90 21.63 -49.22
N VAL A 3 -23.81 22.13 -48.67
CA VAL A 3 -22.59 21.41 -48.32
C VAL A 3 -22.83 20.60 -47.03
N LEU A 4 -22.55 19.29 -47.06
CA LEU A 4 -22.66 18.40 -45.91
C LEU A 4 -21.54 18.69 -44.91
N GLN A 5 -21.90 19.22 -43.74
CA GLN A 5 -20.97 19.52 -42.65
C GLN A 5 -20.67 18.25 -41.84
N MET A 6 -19.38 17.94 -41.67
CA MET A 6 -18.85 16.78 -40.96
C MET A 6 -19.12 16.85 -39.46
N HIS A 7 -19.54 15.71 -38.88
CA HIS A 7 -19.71 15.51 -37.44
C HIS A 7 -18.37 15.47 -36.70
N PRO A 8 -18.21 16.14 -35.53
CA PRO A 8 -17.20 15.77 -34.56
C PRO A 8 -17.73 14.62 -33.67
N LYS A 9 -16.99 13.50 -33.70
CA LYS A 9 -17.16 12.32 -32.85
C LYS A 9 -16.89 12.71 -31.39
N ALA A 10 -17.96 12.79 -30.58
CA ALA A 10 -17.86 12.97 -29.14
C ALA A 10 -17.14 11.76 -28.52
N THR A 11 -15.90 11.96 -28.11
CA THR A 11 -15.20 11.11 -27.15
C THR A 11 -15.81 11.36 -25.78
N SER A 12 -16.75 10.50 -25.38
CA SER A 12 -17.25 10.43 -24.00
C SER A 12 -16.13 9.95 -23.09
N SER A 13 -15.32 10.90 -22.61
CA SER A 13 -14.54 10.73 -21.40
C SER A 13 -15.51 10.62 -20.24
N ALA A 14 -15.89 9.38 -19.92
CA ALA A 14 -16.65 9.06 -18.72
C ALA A 14 -15.78 9.40 -17.50
N ALA A 15 -15.92 10.62 -17.01
CA ALA A 15 -15.53 10.99 -15.67
C ALA A 15 -16.34 10.11 -14.70
N LYS A 16 -15.72 9.01 -14.24
CA LYS A 16 -16.31 8.15 -13.21
C LYS A 16 -16.32 8.94 -11.91
N THR A 17 -17.53 9.34 -11.55
CA THR A 17 -18.00 9.74 -10.21
C THR A 17 -17.19 9.10 -9.09
N ALA A 18 -16.63 9.96 -8.22
CA ALA A 18 -16.04 9.58 -6.95
C ALA A 18 -17.09 8.89 -6.06
N GLY A 19 -17.12 7.56 -6.11
CA GLY A 19 -17.98 6.72 -5.28
C GLY A 19 -17.43 6.61 -3.85
N LYS A 20 -18.31 6.27 -2.89
CA LYS A 20 -17.93 5.98 -1.49
C LYS A 20 -16.66 5.12 -1.43
N PRO A 21 -15.72 5.38 -0.50
CA PRO A 21 -14.51 4.58 -0.35
C PRO A 21 -14.90 3.12 -0.18
N GLN A 22 -14.52 2.29 -1.15
CA GLN A 22 -14.95 0.91 -1.23
C GLN A 22 -14.20 0.06 -0.21
N HIS A 23 -12.92 0.40 0.05
CA HIS A 23 -12.08 -0.31 1.00
C HIS A 23 -11.17 0.63 1.79
N LYS A 24 -10.99 0.34 3.08
CA LYS A 24 -10.03 1.00 3.96
C LYS A 24 -9.12 -0.06 4.57
N PHE A 25 -7.82 0.14 4.47
CA PHE A 25 -6.81 -0.75 5.02
C PHE A 25 -5.88 0.01 5.94
N TYR A 26 -5.36 -0.70 6.94
CA TYR A 26 -4.50 -0.12 7.96
C TYR A 26 -3.19 -0.90 8.04
N VAL A 27 -2.06 -0.19 8.10
CA VAL A 27 -0.75 -0.76 8.40
C VAL A 27 -0.18 -0.07 9.63
N ASP A 28 -0.12 -0.83 10.72
CA ASP A 28 0.50 -0.42 11.96
C ASP A 28 2.01 -0.75 11.93
N TYR A 29 2.82 0.29 12.07
CA TYR A 29 4.27 0.23 12.17
C TYR A 29 4.79 1.01 13.38
N SER A 30 3.90 1.31 14.34
CA SER A 30 4.24 2.10 15.55
C SER A 30 5.46 1.55 16.27
N VAL A 31 5.52 0.22 16.51
CA VAL A 31 6.62 -0.43 17.21
C VAL A 31 7.98 -0.18 16.52
N PRO A 32 8.21 -0.58 15.26
CA PRO A 32 9.51 -0.35 14.62
C PRO A 32 9.79 1.12 14.25
N ALA A 33 8.77 1.98 14.15
CA ALA A 33 8.98 3.42 13.94
C ALA A 33 9.44 4.13 15.21
N ASN A 34 8.91 3.74 16.38
CA ASN A 34 9.36 4.26 17.67
C ASN A 34 10.83 3.90 17.95
N ASP A 35 11.25 2.70 17.54
CA ASP A 35 12.64 2.24 17.67
C ASP A 35 13.58 2.83 16.60
N ASN A 36 13.10 3.75 15.75
CA ASN A 36 13.82 4.32 14.60
C ASN A 36 14.36 3.29 13.58
N VAL A 37 13.84 2.07 13.60
CA VAL A 37 14.21 1.00 12.67
C VAL A 37 13.48 1.17 11.33
N PHE A 38 12.26 1.72 11.34
CA PHE A 38 11.42 1.87 10.16
C PHE A 38 11.11 3.34 9.86
N ASP A 39 11.44 3.78 8.64
CA ASP A 39 11.11 5.14 8.17
C ASP A 39 9.72 5.18 7.50
N PRO A 40 8.71 5.84 8.11
CA PRO A 40 7.38 6.00 7.52
C PRO A 40 7.39 6.86 6.25
N ALA A 41 8.29 7.84 6.13
CA ALA A 41 8.34 8.75 4.99
C ALA A 41 8.86 8.03 3.73
N ALA A 42 9.90 7.21 3.85
CA ALA A 42 10.37 6.35 2.75
C ALA A 42 9.28 5.35 2.32
N PHE A 43 8.54 4.79 3.27
CA PHE A 43 7.48 3.84 2.97
C PHE A 43 6.30 4.46 2.22
N GLU A 44 5.88 5.66 2.60
CA GLU A 44 4.82 6.41 1.91
C GLU A 44 5.20 6.69 0.45
N LYS A 45 6.41 7.21 0.21
CA LYS A 45 6.95 7.44 -1.15
C LYS A 45 6.98 6.15 -1.96
N PHE A 46 7.45 5.06 -1.36
CA PHE A 46 7.49 3.77 -2.02
C PHE A 46 6.10 3.27 -2.44
N LEU A 47 5.10 3.43 -1.58
CA LEU A 47 3.73 3.07 -1.92
C LEU A 47 3.19 3.95 -3.05
N HIS A 48 3.47 5.25 -3.00
CA HIS A 48 3.06 6.17 -4.05
C HIS A 48 3.57 5.75 -5.44
N ASP A 49 4.85 5.33 -5.52
CA ASP A 49 5.51 4.95 -6.78
C ASP A 49 5.18 3.54 -7.26
N ARG A 50 4.78 2.63 -6.35
CA ARG A 50 4.68 1.19 -6.65
C ARG A 50 3.26 0.65 -6.66
N ILE A 51 2.31 1.37 -6.10
CA ILE A 51 0.90 1.02 -6.24
C ILE A 51 0.51 1.20 -7.71
N LYS A 52 -0.06 0.14 -8.27
CA LYS A 52 -0.60 0.11 -9.62
C LYS A 52 -2.11 0.23 -9.58
N VAL A 53 -2.65 1.14 -10.38
CA VAL A 53 -4.08 1.28 -10.65
C VAL A 53 -4.26 0.99 -12.15
N GLU A 54 -5.11 0.01 -12.49
CA GLU A 54 -5.36 -0.42 -13.88
C GLU A 54 -4.07 -0.74 -14.68
N GLY A 55 -3.05 -1.28 -13.99
CA GLY A 55 -1.77 -1.69 -14.60
C GLY A 55 -0.70 -0.59 -14.68
N LYS A 56 -1.04 0.67 -14.39
CA LYS A 56 -0.11 1.80 -14.39
C LYS A 56 0.25 2.20 -12.96
N ALA A 57 1.54 2.48 -12.73
CA ALA A 57 2.04 2.98 -11.45
C ALA A 57 2.15 4.51 -11.47
N GLY A 58 2.12 5.16 -10.30
CA GLY A 58 2.35 6.61 -10.17
C GLY A 58 1.17 7.52 -10.55
N GLN A 59 0.02 6.96 -10.91
CA GLN A 59 -1.23 7.70 -11.16
C GLN A 59 -2.28 7.33 -10.12
N LEU A 60 -2.09 7.79 -8.88
CA LEU A 60 -2.99 7.47 -7.77
C LEU A 60 -4.21 8.38 -7.72
N GLY A 61 -4.10 9.63 -8.19
CA GLY A 61 -5.20 10.60 -8.25
C GLY A 61 -6.02 10.62 -6.95
N ASP A 62 -7.35 10.66 -7.08
CA ASP A 62 -8.29 10.52 -5.97
C ASP A 62 -8.65 9.06 -5.64
N ALA A 63 -8.11 8.10 -6.40
CA ALA A 63 -8.48 6.71 -6.26
C ALA A 63 -7.90 6.06 -5.00
N ILE A 64 -6.72 6.50 -4.56
CA ILE A 64 -6.01 5.97 -3.40
C ILE A 64 -5.45 7.12 -2.56
N GLN A 65 -5.94 7.23 -1.33
CA GLN A 65 -5.49 8.22 -0.35
C GLN A 65 -4.67 7.53 0.74
N LEU A 66 -3.51 8.11 1.05
CA LEU A 66 -2.58 7.66 2.09
C LEU A 66 -2.55 8.71 3.20
N THR A 67 -2.77 8.31 4.46
CA THR A 67 -2.70 9.19 5.64
C THR A 67 -1.60 8.71 6.59
N LYS A 68 -0.95 9.63 7.32
CA LYS A 68 0.25 9.37 8.14
C LYS A 68 -0.02 8.94 9.59
N GLU A 69 -1.25 9.04 10.09
CA GLU A 69 -1.62 8.61 11.44
C GLU A 69 -1.83 7.08 11.50
N GLY A 70 -0.72 6.34 11.43
CA GLY A 70 -0.71 4.95 10.98
C GLY A 70 -1.04 4.90 9.49
N LEU A 71 -0.37 4.07 8.67
CA LEU A 71 -0.63 4.15 7.23
C LEU A 71 -2.03 3.63 6.92
N VAL A 72 -2.96 4.58 6.76
CA VAL A 72 -4.34 4.35 6.34
C VAL A 72 -4.37 4.48 4.84
N LEU A 73 -4.69 3.39 4.16
CA LEU A 73 -4.90 3.35 2.72
C LEU A 73 -6.39 3.26 2.45
N THR A 74 -6.95 4.35 1.94
CA THR A 74 -8.35 4.40 1.51
C THR A 74 -8.40 4.28 0.00
N SER A 75 -9.12 3.28 -0.54
CA SER A 75 -9.30 3.09 -1.98
C SER A 75 -10.76 3.23 -2.39
N GLN A 76 -11.00 3.98 -3.48
CA GLN A 76 -12.32 4.00 -4.14
C GLN A 76 -12.47 2.88 -5.19
N ILE A 77 -11.34 2.37 -5.68
CA ILE A 77 -11.26 1.28 -6.67
C ILE A 77 -11.08 -0.06 -5.92
N PRO A 78 -11.46 -1.21 -6.53
CA PRO A 78 -11.13 -2.53 -5.99
C PRO A 78 -9.65 -2.66 -5.69
N PHE A 79 -9.32 -2.72 -4.40
CA PHE A 79 -7.96 -2.86 -3.91
C PHE A 79 -7.93 -4.02 -2.93
N SER A 80 -6.94 -4.90 -3.10
CA SER A 80 -6.84 -6.09 -2.27
C SER A 80 -5.85 -5.89 -1.14
N LYS A 81 -6.24 -6.35 0.05
CA LYS A 81 -5.36 -6.41 1.21
C LYS A 81 -4.07 -7.19 0.91
N ARG A 82 -4.16 -8.29 0.16
CA ARG A 82 -3.00 -9.10 -0.22
C ARG A 82 -1.97 -8.28 -1.03
N TYR A 83 -2.41 -7.37 -1.87
CA TYR A 83 -1.51 -6.51 -2.64
C TYR A 83 -0.73 -5.55 -1.72
N LEU A 84 -1.37 -5.00 -0.69
CA LEU A 84 -0.70 -4.21 0.34
C LEU A 84 0.39 -5.01 1.07
N LYS A 85 0.12 -6.27 1.43
CA LYS A 85 1.12 -7.17 2.04
C LYS A 85 2.31 -7.43 1.11
N TYR A 86 2.05 -7.58 -0.18
CA TYR A 86 3.12 -7.76 -1.17
C TYR A 86 4.01 -6.52 -1.23
N LEU A 87 3.42 -5.32 -1.32
CA LEU A 87 4.17 -4.06 -1.38
C LEU A 87 4.95 -3.80 -0.10
N THR A 88 4.36 -4.03 1.08
CA THR A 88 5.06 -3.88 2.37
C THR A 88 6.26 -4.82 2.45
N LYS A 89 6.09 -6.11 2.14
CA LYS A 89 7.22 -7.06 2.09
C LYS A 89 8.29 -6.64 1.08
N LYS A 90 7.90 -6.13 -0.09
CA LYS A 90 8.84 -5.64 -1.11
C LYS A 90 9.65 -4.45 -0.61
N HIS A 91 9.03 -3.56 0.15
CA HIS A 91 9.72 -2.45 0.82
C HIS A 91 10.72 -2.97 1.88
N LEU A 92 10.32 -3.96 2.68
CA LEU A 92 11.21 -4.58 3.66
C LEU A 92 12.41 -5.27 3.00
N LYS A 93 12.23 -5.96 1.85
CA LYS A 93 13.36 -6.52 1.07
C LYS A 93 14.34 -5.45 0.63
N LYS A 94 13.81 -4.36 0.06
CA LYS A 94 14.62 -3.30 -0.53
C LYS A 94 15.51 -2.60 0.51
N ASN A 95 15.03 -2.51 1.75
CA ASN A 95 15.74 -1.88 2.86
C ASN A 95 16.39 -2.90 3.81
N SER A 96 16.50 -4.17 3.41
CA SER A 96 17.16 -5.23 4.19
C SER A 96 16.55 -5.55 5.57
N PHE A 97 15.26 -5.27 5.78
CA PHE A 97 14.56 -5.52 7.05
C PHE A 97 13.93 -6.92 7.17
N GLU A 98 14.18 -7.80 6.20
CA GLU A 98 13.43 -9.07 6.07
C GLU A 98 13.58 -10.03 7.24
N ASN A 99 14.75 -10.03 7.87
CA ASN A 99 15.05 -10.94 8.98
C ASN A 99 14.61 -10.35 10.33
N PHE A 100 14.35 -9.03 10.37
CA PHE A 100 13.98 -8.33 11.60
C PHE A 100 12.47 -8.17 11.71
N LEU A 101 11.80 -7.86 10.60
CA LEU A 101 10.37 -7.50 10.58
C LEU A 101 9.53 -8.46 9.74
N ARG A 102 8.40 -8.87 10.29
CA ARG A 102 7.35 -9.62 9.60
C ARG A 102 6.02 -8.88 9.56
N VAL A 103 5.33 -9.02 8.43
CA VAL A 103 3.98 -8.48 8.21
C VAL A 103 2.94 -9.50 8.66
N VAL A 104 2.22 -9.21 9.74
CA VAL A 104 1.19 -10.09 10.35
C VAL A 104 -0.19 -9.46 10.17
N ALA A 105 -1.19 -10.26 9.81
CA ALA A 105 -2.58 -9.80 9.80
C ALA A 105 -3.12 -9.86 11.23
N THR A 106 -3.53 -8.71 11.79
CA THR A 106 -4.13 -8.63 13.12
C THR A 106 -5.65 -8.68 13.07
N SER A 107 -6.23 -8.03 12.07
CA SER A 107 -7.69 -7.99 11.85
C SER A 107 -7.99 -8.14 10.37
N LYS A 108 -9.28 -8.19 10.00
CA LYS A 108 -9.70 -8.35 8.60
C LYS A 108 -9.06 -7.30 7.68
N ASP A 109 -8.99 -6.05 8.12
CA ASP A 109 -8.51 -4.93 7.30
C ASP A 109 -7.14 -4.37 7.72
N THR A 110 -6.54 -4.94 8.76
CA THR A 110 -5.31 -4.42 9.39
C THR A 110 -4.13 -5.37 9.23
N TYR A 111 -2.96 -4.80 8.95
CA TYR A 111 -1.65 -5.44 9.10
C TYR A 111 -0.84 -4.73 10.18
N SER A 112 0.01 -5.49 10.88
CA SER A 112 1.00 -4.96 11.80
C SER A 112 2.40 -5.44 11.39
N LEU A 113 3.38 -4.56 11.44
CA LEU A 113 4.79 -4.94 11.45
C LEU A 113 5.16 -5.43 12.84
N ARG A 114 5.69 -6.65 12.94
CA ARG A 114 6.16 -7.25 14.19
C ARG A 114 7.59 -7.72 14.03
N TYR A 115 8.38 -7.65 15.09
CA TYR A 115 9.67 -8.30 15.12
C TYR A 115 9.51 -9.83 15.02
N PHE A 116 10.49 -10.48 14.42
CA PHE A 116 10.70 -11.90 14.70
C PHE A 116 11.09 -12.04 16.16
N LYS A 117 10.52 -13.03 16.85
CA LYS A 117 11.11 -13.47 18.11
C LYS A 117 12.41 -14.13 17.69
N VAL A 118 13.54 -13.53 18.05
CA VAL A 118 14.78 -14.29 18.12
C VAL A 118 14.55 -15.18 19.32
N ASP A 119 14.28 -16.46 19.09
CA ASP A 119 14.35 -17.43 20.17
C ASP A 119 15.79 -17.34 20.66
N GLN A 120 15.99 -16.79 21.85
CA GLN A 120 17.29 -16.71 22.51
C GLN A 120 17.60 -18.06 23.20
N ASP A 121 17.15 -19.15 22.59
CA ASP A 121 17.15 -20.52 23.13
C ASP A 121 17.87 -21.47 22.15
N GLU A 122 19.11 -21.14 21.77
CA GLU A 122 20.06 -22.15 21.24
C GLU A 122 21.51 -21.73 21.54
N ALA A 123 21.75 -21.37 22.81
CA ALA A 123 23.09 -21.23 23.39
C ALA A 123 23.11 -21.76 24.84
N ASP A 124 22.36 -22.83 25.10
CA ASP A 124 22.46 -23.60 26.35
C ASP A 124 22.20 -25.09 26.11
N ASP A 125 23.03 -25.70 25.26
CA ASP A 125 23.31 -27.14 25.36
C ASP A 125 24.80 -27.33 25.08
N GLU A 126 25.62 -27.01 26.09
CA GLU A 126 26.86 -27.74 26.31
C GLU A 126 26.51 -29.15 26.79
N GLU A 127 26.47 -30.12 25.87
CA GLU A 127 27.01 -31.49 26.06
C GLU A 127 27.33 -32.15 24.70
#